data_AF-A0A3R9KUA6-F1
#
_entry.id   AF-A0A3R9KUA6-F1
#
_cell.length_a   1.000
_cell.length_b   1.000
_cell.length_c   1.000
_cell.angle_alpha   90.00
_cell.angle_beta   90.00
_cell.angle_gamma   90.00
#
_symmetry.space_group_name_H-M   'P 1'
#
loop_
_entity.id
_entity.type
_entity.pdbx_description
1 polymer ?
#
loop_
_entity_poly.entity_id
_entity_poly.type
_entity_poly.pdbx_seq_one_letter_code
_entity_poly.pdbx_strand_id
1 'polypeptide(L)' 'MRAKLQVHQKVETGAGEHRQVQVQFAAVTGPENEEWARYTPACQLNISLKGELGDRYEIGKAYFVDFSPVEPTDQD' A
#
# COMPACT_ATOMS: atom_id res chain seq x y z
N MET A 1 -11.02 9.37 -0.07
CA MET A 1 -10.13 9.68 1.07
C MET A 1 -8.71 9.29 0.70
N ARG A 2 -7.69 10.12 0.98
CA ARG A 2 -6.30 9.87 0.58
C ARG A 2 -5.40 9.65 1.80
N ALA A 3 -4.56 8.62 1.76
CA ALA A 3 -3.53 8.33 2.75
C ALA A 3 -2.14 8.42 2.11
N LYS A 4 -1.15 8.95 2.82
CA LYS A 4 0.26 8.82 2.43
C LYS A 4 0.90 7.72 3.26
N LEU A 5 1.43 6.68 2.60
CA LEU A 5 2.05 5.54 3.26
C LEU A 5 3.45 5.29 2.68
N GLN A 6 4.37 4.86 3.53
CA GLN A 6 5.74 4.53 3.13
C GLN A 6 5.94 3.01 3.12
N VAL A 7 6.67 2.51 2.12
CA VAL A 7 7.09 1.10 2.10
C VAL A 7 8.04 0.87 3.27
N HIS A 8 7.59 0.08 4.23
CA HIS A 8 8.37 -0.31 5.40
C HIS A 8 9.18 -1.58 5.12
N GLN A 9 8.56 -2.54 4.43
CA GLN A 9 9.18 -3.82 4.11
C GLN A 9 8.77 -4.29 2.71
N LYS A 10 9.71 -4.94 2.02
CA LYS A 10 9.49 -5.63 0.75
C LYS A 10 10.14 -7.01 0.84
N VAL A 11 9.40 -8.06 0.53
CA VAL A 11 9.87 -9.45 0.51
C VAL A 11 9.60 -10.03 -0.86
N GLU A 12 10.59 -10.70 -1.43
CA GLU A 12 10.48 -11.33 -2.74
C GLU A 12 10.75 -12.82 -2.62
N THR A 13 9.93 -13.62 -3.31
CA THR A 13 10.06 -15.08 -3.35
C THR A 13 9.85 -15.60 -4.77
N GLY A 14 10.41 -16.77 -5.08
CA GLY A 14 10.34 -17.36 -6.42
C GLY A 14 11.26 -16.67 -7.45
N ALA A 15 11.10 -17.04 -8.71
CA ALA A 15 11.84 -16.49 -9.84
C ALA A 15 11.02 -16.58 -11.14
N GLY A 16 11.34 -15.75 -12.14
CA GLY A 16 10.64 -15.70 -13.42
C GLY A 16 9.14 -15.43 -13.27
N GLU A 17 8.32 -16.19 -13.99
CA GLU A 17 6.86 -16.12 -13.95
C GLU A 17 6.24 -16.45 -12.58
N HIS A 18 7.00 -17.11 -11.71
CA HIS A 18 6.56 -17.48 -10.35
C HIS A 18 7.02 -16.48 -9.29
N ARG A 19 7.69 -15.38 -9.69
CA ARG A 19 8.11 -14.34 -8.74
C ARG A 19 6.90 -13.67 -8.10
N GLN A 20 6.90 -13.66 -6.77
CA GLN A 20 5.91 -13.00 -5.93
C GLN A 20 6.61 -11.93 -5.09
N VAL A 21 5.93 -10.81 -4.88
CA VAL A 21 6.43 -9.69 -4.08
C VAL A 21 5.38 -9.32 -3.06
N GLN A 22 5.75 -9.36 -1.79
CA GLN A 22 4.96 -8.80 -0.70
C GLN A 22 5.51 -7.42 -0.34
N VAL A 23 4.63 -6.43 -0.30
CA VAL A 23 4.98 -5.06 0.10
C VAL A 23 4.12 -4.69 1.31
N GLN A 24 4.79 -4.27 2.38
CA GLN A 24 4.15 -3.71 3.56
C GLN A 24 4.39 -2.21 3.59
N PHE A 25 3.30 -1.46 3.72
CA PHE A 25 3.31 -0.02 3.93
C PHE A 25 2.96 0.32 5.37
N ALA A 26 3.51 1.42 5.86
CA ALA A 26 3.20 2.00 7.16
C ALA A 26 2.80 3.48 7.01
N ALA A 27 2.01 3.99 7.96
CA ALA A 27 1.71 5.42 8.06
C ALA A 27 2.99 6.25 8.16
N VAL A 28 3.01 7.40 7.47
CA VAL A 28 4.03 8.43 7.71
C VAL A 28 3.48 9.54 8.61
N THR A 29 4.36 10.18 9.36
CA THR A 29 4.05 11.40 10.10
C THR A 29 4.33 12.63 9.23
N GLY A 30 3.56 13.70 9.42
CA GLY A 30 3.79 14.99 8.77
C GLY A 30 2.53 15.61 8.18
N PRO A 31 2.60 16.88 7.73
CA PRO A 31 1.43 17.69 7.39
C PRO A 31 0.50 17.05 6.36
N GLU A 32 1.06 16.35 5.38
CA GLU A 32 0.31 15.70 4.29
C GLU A 32 -0.47 14.45 4.73
N ASN A 33 -0.25 13.96 5.95
CA ASN A 33 -0.91 12.77 6.50
C ASN A 33 -1.49 13.04 7.89
N GLU A 34 -1.60 14.30 8.34
CA GLU A 34 -2.05 14.64 9.70
C GLU A 34 -3.45 14.14 10.01
N GLU A 35 -4.39 14.30 9.07
CA GLU A 35 -5.75 13.81 9.24
C GLU A 35 -5.77 12.29 9.33
N TRP A 36 -5.02 11.60 8.46
CA TRP A 36 -4.92 10.14 8.48
C TRP A 36 -4.25 9.64 9.77
N ALA A 37 -3.08 10.20 10.12
CA ALA A 37 -2.33 9.84 11.31
C ALA A 37 -3.11 10.08 12.61
N ARG A 38 -4.05 11.05 12.64
CA ARG A 38 -4.94 11.26 13.79
C ARG A 38 -5.87 10.07 14.02
N TYR A 39 -6.46 9.52 12.96
CA TYR A 39 -7.48 8.46 13.07
C TYR A 39 -6.88 7.05 13.02
N THR A 40 -5.72 6.88 12.39
CA THR A 40 -5.10 5.58 12.12
C THR A 40 -3.57 5.66 12.27
N PRO A 41 -3.06 6.02 13.46
CA PRO A 41 -1.62 6.21 13.70
C PRO A 41 -0.76 4.96 13.48
N ALA A 42 -1.38 3.78 13.54
CA ALA A 42 -0.74 2.48 13.29
C ALA A 42 -1.21 1.83 11.97
N CYS A 43 -1.57 2.64 10.95
CA CYS A 43 -1.98 2.09 9.66
C CYS A 43 -0.90 1.20 9.07
N GLN A 44 -1.31 -0.01 8.67
CA GLN A 44 -0.53 -0.91 7.85
C GLN A 44 -1.36 -1.39 6.67
N LEU A 45 -0.75 -1.41 5.49
CA LEU A 45 -1.31 -2.02 4.29
C LEU A 45 -0.33 -3.09 3.81
N ASN A 46 -0.81 -4.32 3.64
CA ASN A 46 -0.02 -5.41 3.08
C ASN A 46 -0.62 -5.81 1.73
N ILE A 47 0.20 -5.81 0.68
CA ILE A 47 -0.22 -6.25 -0.66
C ILE A 47 0.71 -7.35 -1.17
N SER A 48 0.11 -8.33 -1.85
CA SER A 48 0.82 -9.38 -2.59
C SER A 48 0.70 -9.10 -4.08
N LEU A 49 1.83 -9.08 -4.77
CA LEU A 49 1.96 -8.65 -6.15
C LEU A 49 2.69 -9.73 -6.97
N LYS A 50 2.33 -9.82 -8.26
CA LYS A 50 3.19 -10.48 -9.25
C LYS A 50 4.48 -9.68 -9.43
N GLY A 51 5.58 -10.39 -9.69
CA GLY A 51 6.95 -9.85 -9.76
C GLY A 51 7.09 -8.49 -10.44
N GLU A 52 6.62 -8.37 -11.68
CA GLU A 52 6.74 -7.15 -12.49
C GLU A 52 6.15 -5.89 -11.84
N LEU A 53 5.07 -6.04 -11.06
CA LEU A 53 4.42 -4.91 -10.41
C LEU A 53 5.14 -4.55 -9.10
N GLY A 54 5.79 -5.53 -8.48
CA GLY A 54 6.62 -5.34 -7.29
C GLY A 54 7.82 -4.42 -7.51
N ASP A 55 8.33 -4.32 -8.75
CA ASP A 55 9.47 -3.46 -9.09
C ASP A 55 9.16 -1.96 -9.00
N ARG A 56 7.87 -1.59 -8.97
CA ARG A 56 7.44 -0.20 -8.79
C ARG A 56 7.57 0.31 -7.35
N TYR A 57 7.80 -0.61 -6.40
CA TYR A 57 7.85 -0.33 -4.98
C TYR A 57 9.28 -0.48 -4.44
N GLU A 58 9.74 0.58 -3.79
CA GLU A 58 11.06 0.65 -3.16
C GLU A 58 10.91 0.93 -1.67
N ILE A 59 11.70 0.23 -0.85
CA ILE A 59 11.74 0.46 0.60
C ILE A 59 12.12 1.91 0.88
N GLY A 60 11.38 2.55 1.79
CA GLY A 60 11.59 3.95 2.14
C GLY A 60 10.85 4.96 1.27
N LYS A 61 10.34 4.58 0.08
CA LYS A 61 9.51 5.47 -0.74
C LYS A 61 8.08 5.56 -0.21
N ALA A 62 7.52 6.76 -0.31
CA ALA A 62 6.14 7.05 0.03
C ALA A 62 5.24 7.08 -1.20
N TYR A 63 4.04 6.57 -1.05
CA TYR A 63 3.01 6.46 -2.08
C TYR A 63 1.68 6.95 -1.50
N PHE A 64 0.80 7.44 -2.38
CA PHE A 64 -0.57 7.77 -2.01
C PHE A 64 -1.49 6.58 -2.26
N VAL A 65 -2.40 6.35 -1.33
CA VAL A 65 -3.51 5.40 -1.46
C VAL A 65 -4.81 6.18 -1.43
N ASP A 66 -5.63 6.00 -2.46
CA ASP A 66 -6.93 6.64 -2.60
C ASP A 66 -8.05 5.63 -2.35
N PHE A 67 -8.76 5.78 -1.24
CA PHE A 67 -9.96 5.01 -0.93
C PHE A 67 -11.18 5.69 -1.51
N SER A 68 -11.90 4.97 -2.36
CA SER A 68 -13.19 5.39 -2.91
C SER A 68 -14.26 4.40 -2.45
N PRO A 69 -15.45 4.86 -2.04
CA PRO A 69 -16.57 3.97 -1.76
C PRO A 69 -16.90 3.13 -2.99
N VAL A 70 -17.25 1.86 -2.76
CA VAL A 70 -17.87 1.05 -3.81
C VAL A 70 -19.37 1.28 -3.71
N GLU A 71 -19.99 1.70 -4.81
CA GLU A 71 -21.45 1.75 -4.89
C GLU A 71 -21.98 0.31 -4.97
N PRO A 72 -23.06 -0.03 -4.25
CA PRO A 72 -23.70 -1.33 -4.42
C PRO A 72 -24.10 -1.48 -5.89
N THR A 73 -23.58 -2.49 -6.58
CA THR A 73 -24.21 -2.93 -7.83
C THR A 73 -25.50 -3.62 -7.42
N ASP A 74 -26.65 -3.07 -7.82
CA ASP A 74 -27.91 -3.80 -7.78
C ASP A 74 -27.67 -5.15 -8.48
N GLN A 75 -27.59 -6.22 -7.71
CA GLN A 75 -27.51 -7.57 -8.24
C GLN A 75 -28.95 -7.98 -8.57
N ASP A 76 -29.33 -7.83 -9.85
CA ASP A 76 -30.52 -8.44 -10.44
C ASP A 76 -30.37 -9.97 -10.60
#